data_AF-A0A224AAM9-F1
#
_entry.id   AF-A0A224AAM9-F1
#
_cell.length_a   1.000
_cell.length_b   1.000
_cell.length_c   1.000
_cell.angle_alpha   90.00
_cell.angle_beta   90.00
_cell.angle_gamma   90.00
#
_symmetry.space_group_name_H-M   'P 1'
#
loop_
_entity.id
_entity.type
_entity.pdbx_description
1 polymer ?
#
loop_
_entity_poly.entity_id
_entity_poly.type
_entity_poly.pdbx_seq_one_letter_code
_entity_poly.pdbx_strand_id
1 'polypeptide(L)'
;MTVFLCLSLLMVLLLVIFFSTKKSFLSSLLVLESMVLISLVLSISLFWLAGNDLFLFVLLLTFVVCEAGLGLSLLLSYMKITGSDNIFSFGQLIEN
;
A
#
# COMPACT_ATOMS: atom_id res chain seq x y z
N MET A 1 -17.59 4.16 17.93
CA MET A 1 -18.28 3.79 16.68
C MET A 1 -18.01 4.78 15.55
N THR A 2 -18.16 6.09 15.79
CA THR A 2 -17.87 7.15 14.80
C THR A 2 -16.45 7.12 14.23
N VAL A 3 -15.44 6.85 15.07
CA VAL A 3 -14.04 6.75 14.64
C VAL A 3 -13.82 5.62 13.62
N PHE A 4 -14.38 4.43 13.86
CA PHE A 4 -14.28 3.31 12.92
C PHE A 4 -14.94 3.64 11.57
N LEU A 5 -16.05 4.37 11.58
CA LEU A 5 -16.76 4.80 10.38
C LEU A 5 -15.97 5.87 9.60
N CYS A 6 -15.27 6.76 10.30
CA CYS A 6 -14.36 7.72 9.68
C CYS A 6 -13.16 7.01 9.03
N LEU A 7 -12.54 6.05 9.72
CA LEU A 7 -11.41 5.26 9.20
C LEU A 7 -11.81 4.42 7.99
N SER A 8 -13.00 3.79 8.01
CA SER A 8 -13.47 3.01 6.85
C SER A 8 -13.79 3.89 5.65
N LEU A 9 -14.31 5.10 5.86
CA LEU A 9 -14.53 6.06 4.78
C LEU A 9 -13.20 6.56 4.18
N LEU A 10 -12.20 6.79 5.02
CA LEU A 10 -10.85 7.15 4.57
C LEU A 10 -10.21 6.06 3.70
N MET A 11 -10.39 4.78 4.07
CA MET A 11 -9.94 3.65 3.25
C MET A 11 -10.58 3.66 1.85
N VAL A 12 -11.89 3.93 1.76
CA VAL A 12 -12.58 4.01 0.47
C VAL A 12 -12.04 5.17 -0.37
N LEU A 13 -11.80 6.34 0.25
CA LEU A 13 -11.27 7.51 -0.44
C LEU A 13 -9.87 7.26 -1.00
N LEU A 14 -8.99 6.64 -0.22
CA LEU A 14 -7.66 6.25 -0.69
C LEU A 14 -7.72 5.25 -1.84
N LEU A 15 -8.75 4.39 -1.91
CA LEU A 15 -8.86 3.37 -2.98
C LEU A 15 -9.14 4.08 -4.29
N VAL A 16 -9.98 5.11 -4.25
CA VAL A 16 -10.25 5.99 -5.39
C VAL A 16 -8.97 6.72 -5.83
N ILE A 17 -8.18 7.23 -4.87
CA ILE A 17 -6.90 7.89 -5.18
C ILE A 17 -5.90 6.91 -5.80
N PHE A 18 -5.86 5.67 -5.32
CA PHE A 18 -5.00 4.62 -5.87
C PHE A 18 -5.30 4.38 -7.35
N PHE A 19 -6.58 4.24 -7.73
CA PHE A 19 -6.97 4.08 -9.13
C PHE A 19 -6.69 5.31 -10.00
N SER A 20 -6.64 6.50 -9.41
CA SER A 20 -6.33 7.75 -10.10
C SER A 20 -4.82 7.92 -10.37
N THR A 21 -3.97 7.29 -9.55
CA THR A 21 -2.51 7.47 -9.58
C THR A 21 -1.87 6.51 -10.58
N LYS A 22 -1.87 6.87 -11.88
CA LYS A 22 -1.39 6.00 -12.98
C LYS A 22 -0.04 6.40 -13.61
N LYS A 23 0.68 7.38 -13.07
CA LYS A 23 1.86 7.96 -13.75
C LYS A 23 3.22 7.49 -13.23
N SER A 24 3.35 7.31 -11.91
CA SER A 24 4.60 6.91 -11.27
C SER A 24 4.37 5.69 -10.40
N PHE A 25 5.21 4.67 -10.53
CA PHE A 25 5.13 3.48 -9.70
C PHE A 25 5.36 3.83 -8.23
N LEU A 26 6.27 4.78 -7.96
CA LEU A 26 6.58 5.21 -6.60
C LEU A 26 5.38 5.88 -5.90
N SER A 27 4.62 6.71 -6.62
CA SER A 27 3.41 7.33 -6.08
C SER A 27 2.31 6.31 -5.80
N SER A 28 2.17 5.29 -6.66
CA SER A 28 1.22 4.18 -6.43
C SER A 28 1.60 3.36 -5.19
N LEU A 29 2.89 3.06 -5.00
CA LEU A 29 3.42 2.36 -3.83
C LEU A 29 3.18 3.13 -2.53
N LEU A 30 3.35 4.45 -2.53
CA LEU A 30 3.12 5.30 -1.35
C LEU A 30 1.63 5.34 -0.96
N VAL A 31 0.72 5.33 -1.94
CA VAL A 31 -0.71 5.20 -1.68
C VAL A 31 -1.02 3.81 -1.10
N LEU A 32 -0.40 2.75 -1.62
CA LEU A 32 -0.55 1.39 -1.07
C LEU A 32 -0.05 1.30 0.39
N GLU A 33 1.09 1.92 0.72
CA GLU A 33 1.60 1.95 2.10
C GLU A 33 0.62 2.66 3.04
N SER A 34 0.06 3.80 2.61
CA SER A 34 -0.95 4.52 3.39
C SER A 34 -2.21 3.69 3.66
N MET A 35 -2.60 2.83 2.72
CA MET A 35 -3.73 1.91 2.88
C MET A 35 -3.46 0.84 3.91
N VAL A 36 -2.29 0.22 3.81
CA VAL A 36 -1.89 -0.83 4.73
C VAL A 36 -1.77 -0.28 6.15
N LEU A 37 -1.22 0.93 6.32
CA LEU A 37 -1.18 1.60 7.63
C LEU A 37 -2.57 1.84 8.22
N ILE A 38 -3.54 2.34 7.45
CA ILE A 38 -4.90 2.55 7.98
C ILE A 38 -5.59 1.23 8.32
N SER A 39 -5.36 0.18 7.51
CA SER A 39 -5.86 -1.17 7.84
C SER A 39 -5.26 -1.70 9.15
N LEU A 40 -4.00 -1.36 9.45
CA LEU A 40 -3.31 -1.75 10.67
C LEU A 40 -3.80 -0.94 11.88
N VAL A 41 -4.13 0.34 11.71
CA VAL A 41 -4.83 1.14 12.74
C VAL A 41 -6.23 0.59 13.02
N LEU A 42 -6.93 0.11 11.98
CA LEU A 42 -8.23 -0.52 12.13
C LEU A 42 -8.11 -1.89 12.83
N SER A 43 -7.07 -2.68 12.54
CA SER A 43 -6.86 -3.97 13.20
C SER A 43 -6.55 -3.79 14.68
N ILE A 44 -5.65 -2.87 15.08
CA ILE A 44 -5.35 -2.66 16.51
C ILE A 44 -6.55 -2.16 17.31
N SER A 45 -7.39 -1.31 16.71
CA SER A 45 -8.60 -0.83 17.35
C SER A 45 -9.66 -1.92 17.50
N LEU A 46 -9.74 -2.88 16.57
CA LEU A 46 -10.57 -4.09 16.70
C LEU A 46 -10.01 -5.04 17.77
N PHE A 47 -8.69 -5.26 17.82
CA PHE A 47 -8.05 -6.08 18.86
C PHE A 47 -8.31 -5.52 20.27
N TRP A 48 -8.23 -4.20 20.43
CA TRP A 48 -8.56 -3.53 21.68
C TRP A 48 -10.01 -3.76 22.10
N LEU A 49 -10.97 -3.71 21.16
CA LEU A 49 -12.38 -4.00 21.45
C LEU A 49 -12.62 -5.48 21.80
N ALA A 50 -11.91 -6.39 21.14
CA ALA A 50 -12.02 -7.83 21.36
C ALA A 50 -11.34 -8.29 22.66
N GLY A 51 -10.54 -7.43 23.31
CA GLY A 51 -9.78 -7.77 24.52
C GLY A 51 -8.75 -8.88 24.30
N ASN A 52 -8.29 -9.04 23.05
CA ASN A 52 -7.47 -10.18 22.64
C ASN A 52 -5.98 -9.82 22.69
N ASP A 53 -5.11 -10.84 22.78
CA ASP A 53 -3.67 -10.63 22.91
C ASP A 53 -3.06 -9.96 21.66
N LEU A 54 -2.09 -9.06 21.90
CA LEU A 54 -1.39 -8.30 20.86
C LEU A 54 -0.47 -9.16 19.96
N PHE A 55 -0.35 -10.46 20.22
CA PHE A 55 0.51 -11.35 19.44
C PHE A 55 0.14 -11.41 17.96
N LEU A 56 -1.16 -11.52 17.66
CA LEU A 56 -1.66 -11.53 16.27
C LEU A 56 -1.40 -10.19 15.56
N PHE A 57 -1.43 -9.08 16.30
CA PHE A 57 -1.11 -7.77 15.75
C PHE A 57 0.37 -7.67 15.36
N VAL A 58 1.28 -8.14 16.20
CA VAL A 58 2.73 -8.15 15.89
C VAL A 58 3.01 -9.05 14.69
N LEU A 59 2.35 -10.22 14.61
CA LEU A 59 2.46 -11.10 13.46
C LEU A 59 1.99 -10.41 12.18
N LEU A 60 0.81 -9.76 12.18
CA LEU A 60 0.33 -8.95 11.06
C LEU A 60 1.32 -7.86 10.64
N LEU A 61 1.92 -7.18 11.62
CA LEU A 61 2.90 -6.11 11.37
C LEU A 61 4.13 -6.63 10.63
N THR A 62 4.63 -7.82 10.98
CA THR A 62 5.77 -8.43 10.26
C THR A 62 5.45 -8.80 8.81
N PHE A 63 4.25 -9.34 8.54
CA PHE A 63 3.83 -9.64 7.16
C PHE A 63 3.71 -8.38 6.31
N VAL A 64 3.16 -7.30 6.87
CA VAL A 64 3.05 -6.00 6.22
C VAL A 64 4.42 -5.43 5.83
N VAL A 65 5.40 -5.45 6.74
CA VAL A 65 6.75 -4.94 6.45
C VAL A 65 7.44 -5.77 5.35
N CYS A 66 7.26 -7.09 5.37
CA CYS A 66 7.79 -7.97 4.33
C CYS A 66 7.15 -7.71 2.96
N GLU A 67 5.84 -7.49 2.89
CA GLU A 67 5.13 -7.15 1.64
C GLU A 67 5.65 -5.83 1.05
N ALA A 68 5.78 -4.79 1.88
CA ALA A 68 6.32 -3.50 1.45
C ALA A 68 7.77 -3.60 0.95
N GLY A 69 8.61 -4.39 1.63
CA GLY A 69 9.98 -4.66 1.21
C GLY A 69 10.07 -5.37 -0.14
N LEU A 70 9.21 -6.37 -0.37
CA LEU A 70 9.11 -7.05 -1.67
C LEU A 70 8.65 -6.07 -2.77
N GLY A 71 7.64 -5.24 -2.49
CA GLY A 71 7.15 -4.21 -3.43
C GLY A 71 8.24 -3.21 -3.85
N LEU A 72 9.03 -2.71 -2.90
CA LEU A 72 10.16 -1.81 -3.16
C LEU A 72 11.28 -2.49 -3.95
N SER A 73 11.60 -3.75 -3.63
CA SER A 73 12.63 -4.51 -4.38
C SER A 73 12.26 -4.68 -5.85
N LEU A 74 10.97 -4.90 -6.14
CA LEU A 74 10.43 -4.98 -7.49
C LEU A 74 10.54 -3.64 -8.22
N LEU A 75 10.16 -2.54 -7.57
CA LEU A 75 10.28 -1.19 -8.13
C LEU A 75 11.74 -0.85 -8.47
N LEU A 76 12.69 -1.19 -7.58
CA LEU A 76 14.11 -0.98 -7.84
C LEU A 76 14.60 -1.77 -9.06
N SER A 77 14.18 -3.04 -9.20
CA SER A 77 14.51 -3.84 -10.39
C SER A 77 13.89 -3.28 -11.67
N TYR A 78 12.68 -2.75 -11.61
CA TYR A 78 12.01 -2.11 -12.74
C TYR A 78 12.78 -0.85 -13.20
N MET A 79 13.10 0.05 -12.26
CA MET A 79 13.87 1.26 -12.57
C MET A 79 15.25 0.96 -13.16
N LYS A 80 15.89 -0.14 -12.75
CA LYS A 80 17.18 -0.58 -13.33
C LYS A 80 17.08 -1.00 -14.80
N ILE A 81 15.91 -1.44 -15.26
CA ILE A 81 15.70 -1.93 -16.63
C ILE A 81 15.19 -0.81 -17.54
N THR A 82 14.27 0.04 -17.06
CA THR A 82 13.64 1.09 -17.88
C THR A 82 14.33 2.46 -17.79
N GLY A 83 15.23 2.67 -16.82
CA GLY A 83 15.92 3.95 -16.61
C GLY A 83 15.02 5.13 -16.24
N SER A 84 13.69 4.92 -16.14
CA SER A 84 12.69 5.92 -15.76
C SER A 84 11.52 5.29 -14.99
N ASP A 85 10.98 6.04 -14.03
CA ASP A 85 9.81 5.68 -13.19
C ASP A 85 8.47 5.78 -13.95
N ASN A 86 8.50 6.06 -15.26
CA ASN A 86 7.31 6.29 -16.07
C ASN A 86 6.84 4.98 -16.70
N ILE A 87 5.63 4.54 -16.32
CA ILE A 87 4.98 3.29 -16.79
C ILE A 87 4.91 3.21 -18.34
N PHE A 88 4.95 4.37 -19.01
CA PHE A 88 4.79 4.49 -20.47
C PHE A 88 6.04 4.13 -21.30
N SER A 89 7.21 3.98 -20.69
CA SER A 89 8.46 3.72 -21.45
C SER A 89 8.52 2.33 -22.07
N PHE A 90 7.77 1.34 -21.56
CA PHE A 90 7.77 -0.01 -22.14
C PHE A 90 6.99 -0.09 -23.46
N GLY A 91 5.97 0.76 -23.65
CA GLY A 91 5.18 0.80 -24.88
C GLY A 91 5.97 1.30 -26.10
N GLN A 92 6.92 2.21 -25.91
CA GLN A 92 7.69 2.81 -27.01
C GLN A 92 8.82 1.91 -27.58
N LEU A 93 9.16 0.79 -26.93
CA LEU A 93 10.18 -0.15 -27.43
C LEU A 93 9.61 -1.25 -28.32
N ILE A 94 8.28 -1.35 -28.46
CA ILE A 94 7.62 -2.33 -29.34
C ILE A 94 7.22 -1.68 -30.68
N GLU A 95 7.30 -0.34 -30.79
CA GLU A 95 6.92 0.43 -31.99
C GLU A 95 8.10 0.96 -32.83
N ASN A 96 9.34 0.49 -32.59
CA ASN A 96 10.50 0.74 -33.46
C ASN A 96 11.25 -0.54 -33.81
#